data_AF-A0A2U3CJE7-F1
#
_entry.id   AF-A0A2U3CJE7-F1
#
_cell.length_a   1.000
_cell.length_b   1.000
_cell.length_c   1.000
_cell.angle_alpha   90.00
_cell.angle_beta   90.00
_cell.angle_gamma   90.00
#
_symmetry.space_group_name_H-M   'P 1'
#
loop_
_entity.id
_entity.type
_entity.pdbx_description
1 polymer ?
#
loop_
_entity_poly.entity_id
_entity_poly.type
_entity_poly.pdbx_seq_one_letter_code
_entity_poly.pdbx_strand_id
1 'polypeptide(L)'
;MKPDDKKFWEQLTDNNDRWRKKRKGKEDFQTINAVIDRNTTKILSGLQSKGIIDSISGTIASGKESGVFLAELGSKGKLKCDDLSIESPIVIKIFRTSTLNFRTIEKYISGDIRFRKYSKKTRSLVKLWVEKEYRNLNRSMLAGANVPKPILVKNNVLLMELIGQNGIPSPLLKVSPNEATQPMMKAILDQIKIVYQKAGLVHADLSPYNILIKESTPYLIDMSQSVTTSHPKAEEFLERDLNNILYYFSKRGVKTPEVESVLDSIVDNETKTDEDMISRQ
;
A
#
# COMPACT_ATOMS: atom_id res chain seq x y z
N MET A 1 26.41 -4.91 20.46
CA MET A 1 24.99 -4.81 20.86
C MET A 1 24.98 -4.42 22.34
N LYS A 2 24.15 -3.47 22.79
CA LYS A 2 24.15 -3.10 24.22
C LYS A 2 23.47 -4.23 25.03
N PRO A 3 23.89 -4.51 26.28
CA PRO A 3 23.33 -5.58 27.10
C PRO A 3 21.80 -5.50 27.29
N ASP A 4 21.25 -4.29 27.34
CA ASP A 4 19.82 -4.03 27.54
C ASP A 4 18.95 -4.44 26.33
N ASP A 5 19.52 -4.41 25.11
CA ASP A 5 18.82 -4.82 23.90
C ASP A 5 18.59 -6.35 23.92
N LYS A 6 19.52 -7.14 24.46
CA LYS A 6 19.44 -8.61 24.47
C LYS A 6 18.36 -9.13 25.44
N LYS A 7 18.28 -8.54 26.63
CA LYS A 7 17.30 -8.89 27.67
C LYS A 7 15.86 -8.53 27.25
N PHE A 8 15.71 -7.44 26.49
CA PHE A 8 14.43 -7.02 25.90
C PHE A 8 13.93 -8.00 24.84
N TRP A 9 14.82 -8.52 23.98
CA TRP A 9 14.47 -9.54 22.99
C TRP A 9 14.21 -10.90 23.62
N GLU A 10 14.94 -11.26 24.68
CA GLU A 10 14.70 -12.48 25.46
C GLU A 10 13.28 -12.49 26.08
N GLN A 11 12.80 -11.35 26.58
CA GLN A 11 11.42 -11.21 27.09
C GLN A 11 10.34 -11.27 25.98
N LEU A 12 10.65 -10.85 24.76
CA LEU A 12 9.78 -11.06 23.60
C LEU A 12 9.76 -12.52 23.12
N THR A 13 10.80 -13.30 23.44
CA THR A 13 10.92 -14.72 23.06
C THR A 13 10.50 -15.73 24.13
N ASP A 14 10.45 -15.36 25.41
CA ASP A 14 10.26 -16.30 26.53
C ASP A 14 8.79 -16.62 26.87
N ASN A 15 7.82 -15.79 26.48
CA ASN A 15 6.39 -16.12 26.66
C ASN A 15 5.86 -17.17 25.67
N ASN A 16 6.77 -17.88 24.99
CA ASN A 16 6.52 -18.63 23.76
C ASN A 16 6.86 -20.13 23.86
N ASP A 17 6.67 -20.79 25.00
CA ASP A 17 6.80 -22.26 25.07
C ASP A 17 5.65 -23.03 24.38
N ARG A 18 4.65 -22.33 23.85
CA ARG A 18 3.69 -22.88 22.86
C ARG A 18 4.14 -22.73 21.39
N TRP A 19 5.22 -22.00 21.11
CA TRP A 19 5.60 -21.58 19.76
C TRP A 19 6.66 -22.44 19.07
N ARG A 20 7.18 -23.47 19.74
CA ARG A 20 8.18 -24.39 19.16
C ARG A 20 7.63 -25.40 18.16
N LYS A 21 6.31 -25.46 17.90
CA LYS A 21 5.71 -26.41 16.94
C LYS A 21 5.06 -25.73 15.73
N LYS A 22 5.86 -24.99 14.95
CA LYS A 22 5.83 -24.97 13.47
C LYS A 22 7.02 -24.15 12.96
N ARG A 23 7.95 -24.82 12.26
CA ARG A 23 9.24 -24.30 11.77
C ARG A 23 9.07 -23.04 10.91
N LYS A 24 9.49 -21.85 11.37
CA LYS A 24 9.79 -20.65 10.53
C LYS A 24 10.47 -19.44 11.24
N GLY A 25 11.00 -19.57 12.47
CA GLY A 25 11.29 -18.39 13.31
C GLY A 25 12.64 -17.66 13.19
N LYS A 26 13.71 -18.23 12.62
CA LYS A 26 15.05 -17.58 12.62
C LYS A 26 15.29 -16.61 11.46
N GLU A 27 14.79 -16.94 10.28
CA GLU A 27 14.98 -16.15 9.05
C GLU A 27 14.13 -14.87 9.07
N ASP A 28 12.89 -14.95 9.58
CA ASP A 28 12.02 -13.79 9.77
C ASP A 28 12.67 -12.76 10.71
N PHE A 29 13.31 -13.21 11.79
CA PHE A 29 13.97 -12.32 12.74
C PHE A 29 15.19 -11.60 12.14
N GLN A 30 15.99 -12.29 11.31
CA GLN A 30 17.12 -11.65 10.61
C GLN A 30 16.64 -10.62 9.58
N THR A 31 15.54 -10.91 8.89
CA THR A 31 14.95 -10.01 7.89
C THR A 31 14.35 -8.77 8.54
N ILE A 32 13.65 -8.94 9.67
CA ILE A 32 13.13 -7.84 10.50
C ILE A 32 14.29 -6.94 10.97
N ASN A 33 15.38 -7.53 11.50
CA ASN A 33 16.54 -6.77 11.98
C ASN A 33 17.32 -6.04 10.88
N ALA A 34 17.32 -6.56 9.64
CA ALA A 34 17.97 -5.88 8.52
C ALA A 34 17.27 -4.58 8.12
N VAL A 35 15.99 -4.42 8.46
CA VAL A 35 15.16 -3.26 8.05
C VAL A 35 14.97 -2.25 9.19
N ILE A 36 15.07 -2.69 10.46
CA ILE A 36 14.74 -1.87 11.63
C ILE A 36 15.99 -1.18 12.20
N ASP A 37 16.05 0.15 12.06
CA ASP A 37 17.02 0.98 12.79
C ASP A 37 16.58 1.24 14.25
N ARG A 38 17.50 1.72 15.09
CA ARG A 38 17.22 2.03 16.52
C ARG A 38 16.02 2.96 16.72
N ASN A 39 15.76 3.87 15.78
CA ASN A 39 14.65 4.81 15.90
C ASN A 39 13.32 4.13 15.58
N THR A 40 13.32 3.27 14.58
CA THR A 40 12.20 2.41 14.21
C THR A 40 11.85 1.47 15.37
N THR A 41 12.84 0.88 16.05
CA THR A 41 12.60 0.08 17.26
C THR A 41 11.82 0.87 18.32
N LYS A 42 12.23 2.11 18.62
CA LYS A 42 11.53 2.97 19.58
C LYS A 42 10.09 3.27 19.16
N ILE A 43 9.84 3.45 17.87
CA ILE A 43 8.48 3.66 17.34
C ILE A 43 7.62 2.43 17.61
N LEU A 44 8.11 1.24 17.26
CA LEU A 44 7.38 -0.02 17.42
C LEU A 44 7.10 -0.32 18.90
N SER A 45 8.10 -0.16 19.79
CA SER A 45 7.89 -0.27 21.24
C SER A 45 6.88 0.75 21.76
N GLY A 46 6.86 1.96 21.19
CA GLY A 46 5.87 2.99 21.48
C GLY A 46 4.45 2.62 21.03
N LEU A 47 4.30 1.88 19.93
CA LEU A 47 2.99 1.36 19.49
C LEU A 47 2.53 0.23 20.42
N GLN A 48 3.43 -0.68 20.81
CA GLN A 48 3.12 -1.80 21.69
C GLN A 48 2.75 -1.34 23.10
N SER A 49 3.54 -0.43 23.70
CA SER A 49 3.23 0.14 25.03
C SER A 49 1.92 0.92 25.09
N LYS A 50 1.43 1.42 23.95
CA LYS A 50 0.11 2.05 23.82
C LYS A 50 -1.02 1.06 23.53
N GLY A 51 -0.70 -0.22 23.42
CA GLY A 51 -1.64 -1.27 23.04
C GLY A 51 -2.17 -1.12 21.62
N ILE A 52 -1.44 -0.50 20.69
CA ILE A 52 -1.85 -0.38 19.29
C ILE A 52 -1.60 -1.69 18.54
N ILE A 53 -0.48 -2.36 18.85
CA ILE A 53 -0.13 -3.68 18.34
C ILE A 53 0.29 -4.57 19.51
N ASP A 54 -0.05 -5.85 19.47
CA ASP A 54 0.36 -6.82 20.49
C ASP A 54 1.68 -7.49 20.12
N SER A 55 1.86 -7.83 18.84
CA SER A 55 3.08 -8.46 18.33
C SER A 55 3.33 -8.15 16.85
N ILE A 56 4.57 -8.35 16.41
CA ILE A 56 4.97 -8.28 15.00
C ILE A 56 5.51 -9.67 14.65
N SER A 57 5.04 -10.25 13.55
CA SER A 57 5.44 -11.58 13.12
C SER A 57 5.45 -11.66 11.59
N GLY A 58 6.20 -12.60 11.02
CA GLY A 58 6.15 -12.94 9.60
C GLY A 58 6.61 -11.83 8.64
N THR A 59 7.58 -12.14 7.78
CA THR A 59 7.90 -11.26 6.65
C THR A 59 6.94 -11.54 5.50
N ILE A 60 6.19 -10.53 5.05
CA ILE A 60 5.37 -10.62 3.82
C ILE A 60 6.25 -10.33 2.61
N ALA A 61 6.99 -9.23 2.66
CA ALA A 61 7.86 -8.79 1.57
C ALA A 61 9.02 -7.96 2.11
N SER A 62 10.17 -8.03 1.44
CA SER A 62 11.33 -7.17 1.72
C SER A 62 11.85 -6.61 0.41
N GLY A 63 11.64 -5.32 0.20
CA GLY A 63 12.10 -4.59 -0.98
C GLY A 63 13.29 -3.69 -0.66
N LYS A 64 13.80 -2.99 -1.68
CA LYS A 64 14.92 -2.04 -1.53
C LYS A 64 14.55 -0.84 -0.63
N GLU A 65 13.30 -0.44 -0.64
CA GLU A 65 12.80 0.80 -0.04
C GLU A 65 12.01 0.57 1.26
N SER A 66 11.37 -0.59 1.42
CA SER A 66 10.60 -0.93 2.62
C SER A 66 10.57 -2.43 2.89
N GLY A 67 10.37 -2.80 4.16
CA GLY A 67 9.92 -4.13 4.57
C GLY A 67 8.45 -4.12 4.94
N VAL A 68 7.77 -5.22 4.69
CA VAL A 68 6.34 -5.43 4.96
C VAL A 68 6.19 -6.66 5.85
N PHE A 69 5.52 -6.49 6.98
CA PHE A 69 5.42 -7.49 8.05
C PHE A 69 3.97 -7.65 8.51
N LEU A 70 3.62 -8.82 9.08
CA LEU A 70 2.35 -8.99 9.78
C LEU A 70 2.48 -8.47 11.21
N ALA A 71 1.37 -8.00 11.77
CA ALA A 71 1.28 -7.65 13.18
C ALA A 71 -0.11 -7.92 13.72
N GLU A 72 -0.19 -8.34 14.98
CA GLU A 72 -1.47 -8.45 15.66
C GLU A 72 -1.91 -7.07 16.15
N LEU A 73 -3.13 -6.68 15.81
CA LEU A 73 -3.73 -5.45 16.34
C LEU A 73 -3.94 -5.61 17.84
N GLY A 74 -3.72 -4.54 18.60
CA GLY A 74 -3.77 -4.59 20.05
C GLY A 74 -5.16 -4.92 20.58
N SER A 75 -5.28 -6.04 21.29
CA SER A 75 -6.54 -6.56 21.85
C SER A 75 -7.15 -5.70 22.96
N LYS A 76 -6.34 -4.86 23.62
CA LYS A 76 -6.73 -3.98 24.74
C LYS A 76 -6.53 -2.49 24.45
N GLY A 77 -6.23 -2.17 23.19
CA GLY A 77 -5.94 -0.81 22.75
C GLY A 77 -7.16 0.08 22.58
N LYS A 78 -6.89 1.37 22.33
CA LYS A 78 -7.91 2.33 21.85
C LYS A 78 -8.33 2.10 20.41
N LEU A 79 -7.58 1.31 19.64
CA LEU A 79 -7.90 0.93 18.27
C LEU A 79 -8.37 -0.52 18.28
N LYS A 80 -9.66 -0.74 18.07
CA LYS A 80 -10.25 -2.09 17.99
C LYS A 80 -10.55 -2.46 16.55
N CYS A 81 -10.51 -3.76 16.27
CA CYS A 81 -10.88 -4.33 14.96
C CYS A 81 -12.27 -3.87 14.54
N ASP A 82 -13.24 -3.94 15.45
CA ASP A 82 -14.65 -3.58 15.18
C ASP A 82 -14.80 -2.10 14.80
N ASP A 83 -14.16 -1.19 15.54
CA ASP A 83 -14.19 0.25 15.28
C ASP A 83 -13.57 0.60 13.91
N LEU A 84 -12.59 -0.22 13.49
CA LEU A 84 -11.90 -0.07 12.22
C LEU A 84 -12.53 -0.90 11.11
N SER A 85 -13.49 -1.77 11.39
CA SER A 85 -14.04 -2.75 10.45
C SER A 85 -12.95 -3.51 9.67
N ILE A 86 -11.90 -3.95 10.37
CA ILE A 86 -10.79 -4.75 9.82
C ILE A 86 -10.57 -5.99 10.69
N GLU A 87 -9.96 -7.02 10.12
CA GLU A 87 -9.53 -8.21 10.85
C GLU A 87 -8.03 -8.12 11.25
N SER A 88 -7.66 -8.82 12.33
CA SER A 88 -6.26 -9.08 12.68
C SER A 88 -5.82 -10.43 12.08
N PRO A 89 -4.58 -10.60 11.60
CA PRO A 89 -3.47 -9.65 11.65
C PRO A 89 -3.57 -8.52 10.63
N ILE A 90 -2.91 -7.39 10.94
CA ILE A 90 -2.73 -6.23 10.07
C ILE A 90 -1.33 -6.24 9.42
N VAL A 91 -1.09 -5.29 8.51
CA VAL A 91 0.20 -5.09 7.87
C VAL A 91 0.93 -3.90 8.48
N ILE A 92 2.23 -4.07 8.75
CA ILE A 92 3.17 -3.00 9.04
C ILE A 92 4.15 -2.84 7.88
N LYS A 93 4.09 -1.70 7.18
CA LYS A 93 5.08 -1.29 6.18
C LYS A 93 6.09 -0.35 6.84
N ILE A 94 7.35 -0.77 6.87
CA ILE A 94 8.48 -0.01 7.44
C ILE A 94 9.38 0.47 6.30
N PHE A 95 9.48 1.78 6.13
CA PHE A 95 10.30 2.41 5.10
C PHE A 95 11.73 2.55 5.61
N ARG A 96 12.69 2.13 4.78
CA ARG A 96 14.12 2.20 5.08
C ARG A 96 14.58 3.64 4.97
N THR A 97 15.16 4.16 6.05
CA THR A 97 15.62 5.55 6.09
C THR A 97 16.98 5.77 5.42
N SER A 98 17.77 4.70 5.23
CA SER A 98 19.17 4.73 4.79
C SER A 98 19.38 4.45 3.30
N THR A 99 18.47 3.75 2.63
CA THR A 99 18.63 3.27 1.24
C THR A 99 17.85 4.08 0.20
N LEU A 100 17.19 5.15 0.63
CA LEU A 100 16.34 5.96 -0.25
C LEU A 100 17.16 6.84 -1.18
N ASN A 101 17.03 6.58 -2.48
CA ASN A 101 17.62 7.42 -3.51
C ASN A 101 16.72 8.64 -3.73
N PHE A 102 17.20 9.80 -3.28
CA PHE A 102 16.49 11.08 -3.39
C PHE A 102 16.02 11.39 -4.82
N ARG A 103 16.80 11.04 -5.85
CA ARG A 103 16.44 11.31 -7.25
C ARG A 103 15.19 10.56 -7.70
N THR A 104 14.97 9.34 -7.19
CA THR A 104 13.78 8.54 -7.52
C THR A 104 12.52 9.14 -6.88
N ILE A 105 12.66 9.73 -5.70
CA ILE A 105 11.55 10.36 -4.98
C ILE A 105 11.21 11.72 -5.59
N GLU A 106 12.23 12.48 -5.99
CA GLU A 106 12.08 13.82 -6.56
C GLU A 106 11.15 13.83 -7.78
N LYS A 107 11.20 12.83 -8.66
CA LYS A 107 10.33 12.78 -9.85
C LYS A 107 8.83 12.65 -9.55
N TYR A 108 8.45 12.18 -8.36
CA TYR A 108 7.04 12.01 -7.93
C TYR A 108 6.61 13.05 -6.89
N ILE A 109 7.53 13.92 -6.47
CA ILE A 109 7.29 15.02 -5.54
C ILE A 109 7.41 16.37 -6.26
N SER A 110 8.28 16.47 -7.27
CA SER A 110 8.46 17.63 -8.12
C SER A 110 7.22 17.85 -8.96
N GLY A 111 6.43 18.87 -8.64
CA GLY A 111 5.14 19.16 -9.27
C GLY A 111 3.93 18.87 -8.38
N ASP A 112 4.11 18.13 -7.27
CA ASP A 112 3.06 17.94 -6.27
C ASP A 112 3.04 19.16 -5.32
N ILE A 113 1.99 19.97 -5.46
CA ILE A 113 1.79 21.23 -4.71
C ILE A 113 1.84 20.98 -3.19
N ARG A 114 1.47 19.77 -2.74
CA ARG A 114 1.50 19.38 -1.33
C ARG A 114 2.92 19.35 -0.74
N PHE A 115 3.96 19.39 -1.57
CA PHE A 115 5.36 19.32 -1.14
C PHE A 115 6.18 20.60 -1.39
N ARG A 116 5.57 21.67 -1.93
CA ARG A 116 6.27 22.92 -2.34
C ARG A 116 7.01 23.65 -1.21
N LYS A 117 6.67 23.40 0.06
CA LYS A 117 7.18 24.12 1.24
C LYS A 117 8.18 23.31 2.10
N TYR A 118 8.64 22.13 1.69
CA TYR A 118 9.34 21.21 2.60
C TYR A 118 10.87 21.15 2.40
N SER A 119 11.57 20.89 3.52
CA SER A 119 13.04 20.84 3.64
C SER A 119 13.65 19.64 2.87
N LYS A 120 14.81 19.88 2.20
CA LYS A 120 15.59 18.88 1.43
C LYS A 120 16.28 17.77 2.27
N LYS A 121 16.09 17.69 3.59
CA LYS A 121 16.74 16.65 4.43
C LYS A 121 16.09 15.27 4.23
N THR A 122 16.88 14.22 4.02
CA THR A 122 16.43 12.85 3.69
C THR A 122 15.42 12.26 4.67
N ARG A 123 15.63 12.38 5.99
CA ARG A 123 14.70 11.84 7.01
C ARG A 123 13.34 12.54 7.02
N SER A 124 13.29 13.85 6.77
CA SER A 124 12.01 14.55 6.62
C SER A 124 11.26 14.07 5.39
N LEU A 125 11.98 13.67 4.33
CA LEU A 125 11.37 13.17 3.09
C LEU A 125 10.77 11.78 3.28
N VAL A 126 11.45 10.87 3.99
CA VAL A 126 10.87 9.54 4.27
C VAL A 126 9.53 9.68 4.98
N LYS A 127 9.49 10.49 6.05
CA LYS A 127 8.27 10.75 6.81
C LYS A 127 7.17 11.32 5.90
N LEU A 128 7.52 12.32 5.10
CA LEU A 128 6.61 12.94 4.13
C LEU A 128 6.07 11.93 3.12
N TRP A 129 6.88 10.96 2.73
CA TRP A 129 6.49 9.93 1.77
C TRP A 129 5.57 8.88 2.37
N VAL A 130 5.83 8.45 3.61
CA VAL A 130 4.90 7.56 4.34
C VAL A 130 3.58 8.28 4.61
N GLU A 131 3.61 9.57 4.99
CA GLU A 131 2.41 10.40 5.13
C GLU A 131 1.70 10.61 3.78
N LYS A 132 2.42 10.61 2.66
CA LYS A 132 1.84 10.63 1.31
C LYS A 132 1.07 9.34 1.04
N GLU A 133 1.68 8.18 1.27
CA GLU A 133 1.02 6.89 1.05
C GLU A 133 -0.22 6.73 1.94
N TYR A 134 -0.12 7.06 3.23
CA TYR A 134 -1.28 7.07 4.14
C TYR A 134 -2.43 7.93 3.60
N ARG A 135 -2.13 9.16 3.17
CA ARG A 135 -3.15 10.09 2.64
C ARG A 135 -3.74 9.62 1.31
N ASN A 136 -2.91 9.07 0.42
CA ASN A 136 -3.35 8.56 -0.87
C ASN A 136 -4.24 7.32 -0.69
N LEU A 137 -3.86 6.36 0.18
CA LEU A 137 -4.70 5.22 0.55
C LEU A 137 -6.04 5.69 1.12
N ASN A 138 -6.03 6.66 2.05
CA ASN A 138 -7.26 7.15 2.66
C ASN A 138 -8.17 7.84 1.62
N ARG A 139 -7.59 8.64 0.72
CA ARG A 139 -8.33 9.32 -0.35
C ARG A 139 -8.94 8.33 -1.35
N SER A 140 -8.19 7.31 -1.74
CA SER A 140 -8.66 6.25 -2.65
C SER A 140 -9.74 5.40 -1.99
N MET A 141 -9.58 5.01 -0.73
CA MET A 141 -10.59 4.29 0.04
C MET A 141 -11.90 5.07 0.14
N LEU A 142 -11.84 6.36 0.51
CA LEU A 142 -13.02 7.22 0.60
C LEU A 142 -13.71 7.45 -0.76
N ALA A 143 -12.95 7.36 -1.86
CA ALA A 143 -13.49 7.41 -3.21
C ALA A 143 -14.17 6.09 -3.65
N GLY A 144 -14.06 5.03 -2.84
CA GLY A 144 -14.60 3.70 -3.13
C GLY A 144 -13.66 2.78 -3.91
N ALA A 145 -12.37 3.09 -3.98
CA ALA A 145 -11.39 2.20 -4.58
C ALA A 145 -10.99 1.07 -3.62
N ASN A 146 -10.77 -0.11 -4.17
CA ASN A 146 -10.25 -1.27 -3.46
C ASN A 146 -8.76 -1.08 -3.18
N VAL A 147 -8.45 -0.58 -1.97
CA VAL A 147 -7.09 -0.38 -1.45
C VAL A 147 -7.05 -0.83 0.01
N PRO A 148 -5.88 -1.17 0.57
CA PRO A 148 -5.77 -1.45 2.00
C PRO A 148 -6.24 -0.26 2.84
N LYS A 149 -7.15 -0.49 3.79
CA LYS A 149 -7.56 0.55 4.73
C LYS A 149 -6.36 1.02 5.56
N PRO A 150 -5.97 2.31 5.49
CA PRO A 150 -4.86 2.81 6.29
C PRO A 150 -5.31 3.01 7.75
N ILE A 151 -4.52 2.51 8.70
CA ILE A 151 -4.86 2.54 10.12
C ILE A 151 -4.13 3.69 10.81
N LEU A 152 -2.80 3.70 10.71
CA LEU A 152 -1.97 4.66 11.43
C LEU A 152 -0.65 4.88 10.71
N VAL A 153 -0.17 6.12 10.70
CA VAL A 153 1.18 6.47 10.25
C VAL A 153 1.98 7.08 11.40
N LYS A 154 3.22 6.61 11.58
CA LYS A 154 4.18 7.18 12.54
C LYS A 154 5.59 7.17 11.97
N ASN A 155 6.09 8.37 11.61
CA ASN A 155 7.40 8.56 11.00
C ASN A 155 7.57 7.68 9.74
N ASN A 156 8.42 6.65 9.79
CA ASN A 156 8.70 5.73 8.69
C ASN A 156 7.90 4.42 8.78
N VAL A 157 6.85 4.37 9.60
CA VAL A 157 6.01 3.17 9.81
C VAL A 157 4.57 3.49 9.43
N LEU A 158 3.98 2.62 8.61
CA LEU A 158 2.57 2.65 8.20
C LEU A 158 1.90 1.33 8.61
N LEU A 159 0.80 1.43 9.34
CA LEU A 159 -0.10 0.33 9.66
C LEU A 159 -1.30 0.40 8.71
N MET A 160 -1.66 -0.72 8.11
CA MET A 160 -2.78 -0.84 7.18
C MET A 160 -3.40 -2.24 7.23
N GLU A 161 -4.59 -2.37 6.68
CA GLU A 161 -5.30 -3.64 6.53
C GLU A 161 -4.47 -4.70 5.78
N LEU A 162 -4.59 -5.94 6.22
CA LEU A 162 -4.12 -7.08 5.44
C LEU A 162 -5.16 -7.45 4.38
N ILE A 163 -4.81 -7.29 3.11
CA ILE A 163 -5.58 -7.87 2.02
C ILE A 163 -5.24 -9.36 1.94
N GLY A 164 -6.13 -10.19 2.49
CA GLY A 164 -5.95 -11.62 2.60
C GLY A 164 -7.08 -12.28 3.39
N GLN A 165 -6.84 -13.51 3.82
CA GLN A 165 -7.77 -14.29 4.64
C GLN A 165 -6.99 -15.17 5.63
N ASN A 166 -7.48 -15.30 6.86
CA ASN A 166 -6.88 -16.13 7.91
C ASN A 166 -5.39 -15.84 8.16
N GLY A 167 -5.00 -14.56 8.09
CA GLY A 167 -3.60 -14.12 8.26
C GLY A 167 -2.67 -14.45 7.09
N ILE A 168 -3.20 -14.93 5.96
CA ILE A 168 -2.44 -15.23 4.75
C ILE A 168 -2.67 -14.08 3.76
N PRO A 169 -1.60 -13.38 3.29
CA PRO A 169 -1.73 -12.33 2.29
C PRO A 169 -2.23 -12.90 0.96
N SER A 170 -3.11 -12.16 0.29
CA SER A 170 -3.56 -12.48 -1.06
C SER A 170 -2.39 -12.52 -2.06
N PRO A 171 -2.46 -13.36 -3.11
CA PRO A 171 -1.42 -13.38 -4.13
C PRO A 171 -1.47 -12.14 -5.01
N LEU A 172 -0.31 -11.76 -5.55
CA LEU A 172 -0.20 -10.72 -6.57
C LEU A 172 -0.78 -11.21 -7.90
N LEU A 173 -1.39 -10.31 -8.68
CA LEU A 173 -1.85 -10.60 -10.04
C LEU A 173 -0.74 -11.25 -10.88
N LYS A 174 0.51 -10.75 -10.76
CA LYS A 174 1.68 -11.29 -11.45
C LYS A 174 1.87 -12.80 -11.29
N VAL A 175 1.59 -13.34 -10.10
CA VAL A 175 1.77 -14.78 -9.78
C VAL A 175 0.47 -15.57 -9.87
N SER A 176 -0.62 -14.92 -10.26
CA SER A 176 -1.94 -15.51 -10.47
C SER A 176 -2.32 -15.44 -11.97
N PRO A 177 -1.62 -16.15 -12.87
CA PRO A 177 -1.88 -16.06 -14.30
C PRO A 177 -3.29 -16.50 -14.70
N ASN A 178 -3.91 -17.39 -13.92
CA ASN A 178 -5.28 -17.84 -14.14
C ASN A 178 -6.32 -16.74 -13.91
N GLU A 179 -5.98 -15.70 -13.15
CA GLU A 179 -6.84 -14.53 -12.94
C GLU A 179 -6.77 -13.55 -14.11
N ALA A 180 -5.90 -13.78 -15.11
CA ALA A 180 -5.81 -12.93 -16.29
C ALA A 180 -6.98 -13.17 -17.25
N THR A 181 -8.15 -12.68 -16.86
CA THR A 181 -9.42 -12.83 -17.57
C THR A 181 -9.95 -11.47 -18.00
N GLN A 182 -10.90 -11.45 -18.95
CA GLN A 182 -11.58 -10.22 -19.34
C GLN A 182 -12.28 -9.50 -18.16
N PRO A 183 -13.03 -10.20 -17.28
CA PRO A 183 -13.64 -9.56 -16.12
C PRO A 183 -12.61 -8.93 -15.17
N MET A 184 -11.50 -9.61 -14.91
CA MET A 184 -10.44 -9.07 -14.04
C MET A 184 -9.79 -7.81 -14.64
N MET A 185 -9.51 -7.82 -15.94
CA MET A 185 -9.00 -6.63 -16.63
C MET A 185 -9.97 -5.46 -16.47
N LYS A 186 -11.25 -5.69 -16.75
CA LYS A 186 -12.29 -4.66 -16.60
C LYS A 186 -12.36 -4.15 -15.15
N ALA A 187 -12.34 -5.05 -14.17
CA ALA A 187 -12.36 -4.67 -12.75
C ALA A 187 -11.17 -3.78 -12.37
N ILE A 188 -9.96 -4.08 -12.87
CA ILE A 188 -8.78 -3.24 -12.65
C ILE A 188 -8.94 -1.87 -13.31
N LEU A 189 -9.43 -1.82 -14.56
CA LEU A 189 -9.69 -0.54 -15.25
C LEU A 189 -10.75 0.30 -14.50
N ASP A 190 -11.79 -0.34 -13.95
CA ASP A 190 -12.80 0.33 -13.12
C ASP A 190 -12.16 0.91 -11.84
N GLN A 191 -11.21 0.20 -11.21
CA GLN A 191 -10.45 0.74 -10.06
C GLN A 191 -9.56 1.93 -10.45
N ILE A 192 -8.88 1.87 -11.59
CA ILE A 192 -8.06 2.99 -12.11
C ILE A 192 -8.96 4.22 -12.34
N LYS A 193 -10.13 4.02 -12.94
CA LYS A 193 -11.12 5.08 -13.18
C LYS A 193 -11.61 5.72 -11.88
N ILE A 194 -11.92 4.93 -10.85
CA ILE A 194 -12.31 5.46 -9.53
C ILE A 194 -11.16 6.29 -8.92
N VAL A 195 -9.94 5.78 -8.97
CA VAL A 195 -8.76 6.49 -8.44
C VAL A 195 -8.52 7.82 -9.18
N TYR A 196 -8.69 7.82 -10.50
CA TYR A 196 -8.55 9.04 -11.31
C TYR A 196 -9.66 10.04 -11.05
N GLN A 197 -10.91 9.66 -11.34
CA GLN A 197 -12.05 10.57 -11.39
C GLN A 197 -12.54 10.98 -10.00
N LYS A 198 -12.61 10.03 -9.06
CA LYS A 198 -13.17 10.28 -7.72
C LYS A 198 -12.10 10.61 -6.69
N ALA A 199 -10.97 9.89 -6.72
CA ALA A 199 -9.87 10.16 -5.80
C ALA A 199 -8.96 11.29 -6.30
N GLY A 200 -9.04 11.74 -7.55
CA GLY A 200 -8.18 12.80 -8.09
C GLY A 200 -6.70 12.45 -7.99
N LEU A 201 -6.36 11.19 -8.25
CA LEU A 201 -5.01 10.64 -8.18
C LEU A 201 -4.70 9.79 -9.42
N VAL A 202 -3.42 9.71 -9.78
CA VAL A 202 -2.87 8.73 -10.72
C VAL A 202 -1.91 7.85 -9.94
N HIS A 203 -1.98 6.52 -10.08
CA HIS A 203 -1.11 5.62 -9.32
C HIS A 203 0.38 5.87 -9.62
N ALA A 204 0.72 6.13 -10.88
CA ALA A 204 2.05 6.50 -11.38
C ALA A 204 3.15 5.46 -11.16
N ASP A 205 2.77 4.21 -10.93
CA ASP A 205 3.65 3.03 -10.91
C ASP A 205 2.84 1.72 -10.95
N LEU A 206 1.68 1.73 -11.61
CA LEU A 206 0.78 0.58 -11.56
C LEU A 206 1.29 -0.53 -12.49
N SER A 207 1.30 -1.74 -11.94
CA SER A 207 1.68 -2.95 -12.67
C SER A 207 1.10 -4.19 -11.97
N PRO A 208 1.17 -5.38 -12.58
CA PRO A 208 0.74 -6.64 -11.96
C PRO A 208 1.47 -6.99 -10.64
N TYR A 209 2.58 -6.31 -10.33
CA TYR A 209 3.31 -6.46 -9.07
C TYR A 209 2.71 -5.63 -7.92
N ASN A 210 1.79 -4.70 -8.24
CA ASN A 210 1.16 -3.77 -7.29
C ASN A 210 -0.36 -3.99 -7.21
N ILE A 211 -0.83 -5.18 -7.61
CA ILE A 211 -2.24 -5.57 -7.56
C ILE A 211 -2.34 -6.91 -6.84
N LEU A 212 -3.07 -6.95 -5.73
CA LEU A 212 -3.42 -8.18 -5.01
C LEU A 212 -4.80 -8.68 -5.47
N ILE A 213 -4.98 -9.99 -5.52
CA ILE A 213 -6.27 -10.61 -5.84
C ILE A 213 -6.84 -11.29 -4.60
N LYS A 214 -7.98 -10.80 -4.12
CA LYS A 214 -8.75 -11.42 -3.03
C LYS A 214 -10.11 -11.80 -3.59
N GLU A 215 -10.42 -13.09 -3.64
CA GLU A 215 -11.73 -13.59 -4.11
C GLU A 215 -12.14 -12.99 -5.47
N SER A 216 -11.22 -13.07 -6.46
CA SER A 216 -11.37 -12.48 -7.80
C SER A 216 -11.65 -10.97 -7.83
N THR A 217 -11.37 -10.26 -6.74
CA THR A 217 -11.44 -8.80 -6.63
C THR A 217 -10.03 -8.21 -6.60
N PRO A 218 -9.70 -7.24 -7.48
CA PRO A 218 -8.40 -6.59 -7.47
C PRO A 218 -8.33 -5.51 -6.38
N TYR A 219 -7.21 -5.48 -5.67
CA TYR A 219 -6.84 -4.45 -4.70
C TYR A 219 -5.54 -3.77 -5.13
N LEU A 220 -5.54 -2.45 -5.24
CA LEU A 220 -4.35 -1.68 -5.57
C LEU A 220 -3.52 -1.44 -4.30
N ILE A 221 -2.22 -1.70 -4.37
CA ILE A 221 -1.28 -1.48 -3.26
C ILE A 221 -0.13 -0.56 -3.69
N ASP A 222 0.63 -0.06 -2.73
CA ASP A 222 1.80 0.81 -2.95
C ASP A 222 1.47 2.17 -3.60
N MET A 223 0.58 2.92 -2.95
CA MET A 223 0.15 4.27 -3.35
C MET A 223 1.18 5.38 -3.01
N SER A 224 2.43 5.01 -2.74
CA SER A 224 3.52 5.93 -2.37
C SER A 224 3.91 6.87 -3.52
N GLN A 225 3.87 6.36 -4.76
CA GLN A 225 4.24 7.11 -5.96
C GLN A 225 3.10 7.93 -6.54
N SER A 226 1.87 7.73 -6.08
CA SER A 226 0.71 8.34 -6.72
C SER A 226 0.75 9.87 -6.67
N VAL A 227 0.44 10.49 -7.80
CA VAL A 227 0.41 11.95 -7.97
C VAL A 227 -1.02 12.45 -8.10
N THR A 228 -1.25 13.74 -7.91
CA THR A 228 -2.58 14.34 -8.18
C THR A 228 -2.82 14.44 -9.68
N THR A 229 -4.09 14.45 -10.10
CA THR A 229 -4.46 14.68 -11.51
C THR A 229 -4.02 16.04 -12.04
N SER A 230 -3.80 17.02 -11.16
CA SER A 230 -3.22 18.33 -11.50
C SER A 230 -1.71 18.31 -11.77
N HIS A 231 -1.04 17.17 -11.63
CA HIS A 231 0.40 17.05 -11.86
C HIS A 231 0.69 17.22 -13.36
N PRO A 232 1.74 17.96 -13.78
CA PRO A 232 2.01 18.21 -15.21
C PRO A 232 2.21 16.95 -16.07
N LYS A 233 2.58 15.84 -15.41
CA LYS A 233 2.78 14.51 -16.03
C LYS A 233 1.69 13.50 -15.66
N ALA A 234 0.54 13.94 -15.14
CA ALA A 234 -0.50 13.02 -14.65
C ALA A 234 -0.99 12.07 -15.76
N GLU A 235 -1.30 12.60 -16.94
CA GLU A 235 -1.76 11.81 -18.09
C GLU A 235 -0.67 10.88 -18.63
N GLU A 236 0.58 11.34 -18.76
CA GLU A 236 1.73 10.50 -19.15
C GLU A 236 1.88 9.29 -18.20
N PHE A 237 1.70 9.51 -16.89
CA PHE A 237 1.75 8.43 -15.92
C PHE A 237 0.54 7.50 -16.02
N LEU A 238 -0.66 8.03 -16.26
CA LEU A 238 -1.88 7.24 -16.43
C LEU A 238 -1.76 6.36 -17.69
N GLU A 239 -1.36 6.92 -18.81
CA GLU A 239 -1.16 6.21 -20.06
C GLU A 239 -0.15 5.06 -19.89
N ARG A 240 0.96 5.31 -19.18
CA ARG A 240 1.95 4.26 -18.89
C ARG A 240 1.39 3.16 -17.99
N ASP A 241 0.62 3.53 -16.96
CA ASP A 241 -0.04 2.57 -16.07
C ASP A 241 -1.06 1.71 -16.86
N LEU A 242 -1.85 2.31 -17.75
CA LEU A 242 -2.76 1.60 -18.66
C LEU A 242 -2.03 0.66 -19.60
N ASN A 243 -0.95 1.13 -20.24
CA ASN A 243 -0.07 0.31 -21.08
C ASN A 243 0.44 -0.93 -20.34
N ASN A 244 0.94 -0.77 -19.11
CA ASN A 244 1.46 -1.88 -18.31
C ASN A 244 0.38 -2.94 -18.05
N ILE A 245 -0.84 -2.51 -17.72
CA ILE A 245 -1.97 -3.41 -17.44
C ILE A 245 -2.44 -4.09 -18.71
N LEU A 246 -2.75 -3.35 -19.77
CA LEU A 246 -3.24 -3.91 -21.02
C LEU A 246 -2.22 -4.86 -21.65
N TYR A 247 -0.93 -4.51 -21.61
CA TYR A 247 0.14 -5.40 -22.07
C TYR A 247 0.19 -6.72 -21.30
N TYR A 248 0.01 -6.70 -19.96
CA TYR A 248 -0.01 -7.90 -19.14
C TYR A 248 -1.12 -8.88 -19.55
N PHE A 249 -2.32 -8.36 -19.82
CA PHE A 249 -3.49 -9.15 -20.23
C PHE A 249 -3.37 -9.63 -21.69
N SER A 250 -2.92 -8.76 -22.59
CA SER A 250 -2.68 -9.11 -24.01
C SER A 250 -1.70 -10.29 -24.14
N LYS A 251 -0.60 -10.28 -23.36
CA LYS A 251 0.37 -11.38 -23.33
C LYS A 251 -0.19 -12.72 -22.82
N ARG A 252 -1.40 -12.73 -22.26
CA ARG A 252 -2.10 -13.92 -21.77
C ARG A 252 -3.33 -14.28 -22.61
N GLY A 253 -3.44 -13.71 -23.81
CA GLY A 253 -4.51 -14.04 -24.76
C GLY A 253 -5.84 -13.33 -24.50
N VAL A 254 -5.86 -12.36 -23.58
CA VAL A 254 -7.04 -11.52 -23.34
C VAL A 254 -7.08 -10.41 -24.39
N LYS A 255 -8.21 -10.26 -25.09
CA LYS A 255 -8.40 -9.18 -26.06
C LYS A 255 -8.46 -7.83 -25.34
N THR A 256 -7.48 -6.97 -25.57
CA THR A 256 -7.41 -5.65 -24.93
C THR A 256 -7.91 -4.55 -25.85
N PRO A 257 -8.57 -3.50 -25.32
CA PRO A 257 -8.82 -2.27 -26.06
C PRO A 257 -7.51 -1.53 -26.36
N GLU A 258 -7.57 -0.55 -27.26
CA GLU A 258 -6.48 0.41 -27.46
C GLU A 258 -6.34 1.31 -26.23
N VAL A 259 -5.10 1.65 -25.87
CA VAL A 259 -4.79 2.46 -24.67
C VAL A 259 -5.47 3.82 -24.75
N GLU A 260 -5.41 4.48 -25.91
CA GLU A 260 -6.01 5.79 -26.14
C GLU A 260 -7.51 5.80 -25.83
N SER A 261 -8.24 4.79 -26.32
CA SER A 261 -9.67 4.67 -26.07
C SER A 261 -10.01 4.52 -24.58
N VAL A 262 -9.16 3.81 -23.81
CA VAL A 262 -9.34 3.69 -22.37
C VAL A 262 -8.97 4.98 -21.66
N LEU A 263 -7.89 5.63 -22.07
CA LEU A 263 -7.44 6.90 -21.54
C LEU A 263 -8.53 7.96 -21.68
N ASP A 264 -9.07 8.14 -22.89
CA ASP A 264 -10.17 9.05 -23.18
C ASP A 264 -11.37 8.75 -22.27
N SER A 265 -11.76 7.47 -22.14
CA SER A 265 -12.90 7.09 -21.28
C SER A 265 -12.73 7.36 -19.78
N ILE A 266 -11.49 7.56 -19.33
CA ILE A 266 -11.14 7.87 -17.94
C ILE A 266 -11.00 9.38 -17.75
N VAL A 267 -10.42 10.08 -18.72
CA VAL A 267 -10.21 11.53 -18.68
C VAL A 267 -11.50 12.29 -18.98
N ASP A 268 -12.29 11.83 -19.94
CA ASP A 268 -13.57 12.42 -20.32
C ASP A 268 -14.61 12.13 -19.24
N ASN A 269 -14.81 13.14 -18.39
CA ASN A 269 -15.92 13.24 -17.45
C ASN A 269 -17.23 13.48 -18.23
N GLU A 270 -17.77 12.47 -18.92
CA GLU A 270 -19.22 12.41 -19.03
C GLU A 270 -19.78 11.92 -17.70
N THR A 271 -19.74 12.80 -16.70
CA THR A 271 -20.82 12.87 -15.73
C THR A 271 -22.09 13.20 -16.51
N LYS A 272 -22.81 12.17 -16.98
CA LYS A 272 -24.26 12.24 -17.01
C LYS A 272 -24.71 12.36 -15.55
N THR A 273 -24.64 13.58 -15.04
CA THR A 273 -25.43 13.97 -13.88
C THR A 273 -26.88 13.96 -14.36
N ASP A 274 -27.78 13.46 -13.53
CA ASP A 274 -29.21 13.32 -13.81
C ASP A 274 -29.93 14.66 -14.07
N GLU A 275 -29.21 15.79 -14.18
CA GLU A 275 -29.76 17.11 -14.50
C GLU A 275 -30.14 17.25 -15.99
N ASP A 276 -29.52 16.49 -16.91
CA ASP A 276 -29.86 16.54 -18.34
C ASP A 276 -31.09 15.70 -18.73
N MET A 277 -31.65 14.89 -17.82
CA MET A 277 -32.91 14.16 -18.07
C MET A 277 -34.16 14.94 -17.67
N ILE A 278 -34.03 16.06 -16.95
CA ILE A 278 -35.17 16.88 -16.50
C ILE A 278 -35.49 18.01 -17.51
N SER A 279 -34.63 18.29 -18.48
CA SER A 279 -34.86 19.31 -19.51
C SER A 279 -35.54 18.80 -20.79
N ARG A 280 -36.02 17.54 -20.80
CA ARG A 280 -36.75 16.94 -21.93
C ARG A 280 -38.06 16.24 -21.51
N GLN A 281 -38.81 16.83 -20.59
CA GLN A 281 -40.25 16.57 -20.42
C GLN A 281 -41.01 17.88 -20.33
#